data_AF-A0A961PC81-F1
#
_entry.id   AF-A0A961PC81-F1
#
_cell.length_a   1.000
_cell.length_b   1.000
_cell.length_c   1.000
_cell.angle_alpha   90.00
_cell.angle_beta   90.00
_cell.angle_gamma   90.00
#
_symmetry.space_group_name_H-M   'P 1'
#
loop_
_entity.id
_entity.type
_entity.pdbx_description
1 polymer ?
#
loop_
_entity_poly.entity_id
_entity_poly.type
_entity_poly.pdbx_seq_one_letter_code
_entity_poly.pdbx_strand_id
1 'polypeptide(L)'
;MTELTCFKAYDIRGRLGDNLDEDIARVIGRGFALALGAKRVVLGRDIRASSEALAAAVAEGLVAQGVEVLDLGLSGTEEMYFSTTHFGADGGICVTASHNPMDYNGMKMVKAGSAPLDPATELAKVKALAEAGGFTPAAVPGRVVPAEGAREAYVERVLS
;
A
#
# COMPACT_ATOMS: atom_id res chain seq x y z
N MET A 1 -5.03 -18.71 5.15
CA MET A 1 -4.72 -18.83 3.71
C MET A 1 -3.50 -19.73 3.55
N THR A 2 -3.21 -20.20 2.34
CA THR A 2 -1.89 -20.74 2.01
C THR A 2 -0.82 -19.65 2.10
N GLU A 3 0.46 -20.06 2.15
CA GLU A 3 1.60 -19.14 2.19
C GLU A 3 1.56 -18.10 1.05
N LEU A 4 1.72 -16.82 1.38
CA LEU A 4 1.80 -15.72 0.43
C LEU A 4 3.22 -15.60 -0.13
N THR A 5 3.43 -16.14 -1.33
CA THR A 5 4.75 -16.21 -1.99
C THR A 5 5.15 -14.91 -2.71
N CYS A 6 4.27 -13.90 -2.75
CA CYS A 6 4.53 -12.59 -3.34
C CYS A 6 5.36 -11.66 -2.45
N PHE A 7 5.53 -11.95 -1.16
CA PHE A 7 6.45 -11.19 -0.30
C PHE A 7 7.91 -11.46 -0.68
N LYS A 8 8.66 -10.39 -0.97
CA LYS A 8 10.10 -10.43 -1.26
C LYS A 8 10.88 -9.77 -0.13
N ALA A 9 12.19 -9.60 -0.32
CA ALA A 9 13.08 -9.10 0.71
C ALA A 9 12.74 -7.69 1.22
N TYR A 10 12.10 -6.84 0.40
CA TYR A 10 11.81 -5.44 0.77
C TYR A 10 10.48 -4.91 0.22
N ASP A 11 9.75 -5.70 -0.56
CA ASP A 11 8.48 -5.30 -1.18
C ASP A 11 7.58 -6.50 -1.47
N ILE A 12 6.42 -6.24 -2.07
CA ILE A 12 5.55 -7.26 -2.63
C ILE A 12 5.75 -7.29 -4.15
N ARG A 13 5.96 -8.48 -4.69
CA ARG A 13 6.03 -8.75 -6.13
C ARG A 13 5.40 -10.10 -6.45
N GLY A 14 4.38 -10.08 -7.30
CA GLY A 14 3.72 -11.31 -7.74
C GLY A 14 3.29 -11.25 -9.20
N ARG A 15 3.14 -12.43 -9.78
CA ARG A 15 2.56 -12.66 -11.10
C ARG A 15 1.04 -12.67 -10.95
N LEU A 16 0.37 -11.90 -11.78
CA LEU A 16 -1.08 -11.72 -11.77
C LEU A 16 -1.80 -13.05 -12.02
N GLY A 17 -2.81 -13.36 -11.21
CA GLY A 17 -3.60 -14.59 -11.32
C GLY A 17 -2.89 -15.88 -10.88
N ASP A 18 -1.64 -15.77 -10.42
CA ASP A 18 -0.86 -16.88 -9.86
C ASP A 18 -0.66 -16.69 -8.35
N ASN A 19 0.09 -15.65 -7.97
CA ASN A 19 0.40 -15.35 -6.57
C ASN A 19 0.15 -13.89 -6.17
N LEU A 20 -0.52 -13.13 -7.03
CA LEU A 20 -1.07 -11.82 -6.72
C LEU A 20 -2.39 -11.61 -7.47
N ASP A 21 -3.40 -11.21 -6.73
CA ASP A 21 -4.72 -10.80 -7.19
C ASP A 21 -5.30 -9.76 -6.22
N GLU A 22 -6.53 -9.30 -6.47
CA GLU A 22 -7.25 -8.34 -5.65
C GLU A 22 -7.52 -8.87 -4.23
N ASP A 23 -7.80 -10.17 -4.07
CA ASP A 23 -8.07 -10.76 -2.75
C ASP A 23 -6.81 -10.75 -1.87
N ILE A 24 -5.67 -11.11 -2.46
CA ILE A 24 -4.35 -11.02 -1.84
C ILE A 24 -4.02 -9.55 -1.52
N ALA A 25 -4.22 -8.64 -2.46
CA ALA A 25 -3.96 -7.21 -2.24
C ALA A 25 -4.80 -6.63 -1.09
N ARG A 26 -6.07 -7.04 -0.98
CA ARG A 26 -6.98 -6.65 0.11
C ARG A 26 -6.50 -7.14 1.46
N VAL A 27 -6.10 -8.41 1.58
CA VAL A 27 -5.60 -8.93 2.87
C VAL A 27 -4.23 -8.35 3.23
N ILE A 28 -3.39 -8.02 2.25
CA ILE A 28 -2.15 -7.26 2.49
C ILE A 28 -2.47 -5.87 3.03
N GLY A 29 -3.44 -5.15 2.47
CA GLY A 29 -3.89 -3.86 3.00
C GLY A 29 -4.34 -3.94 4.46
N ARG A 30 -5.11 -4.98 4.83
CA ARG A 30 -5.50 -5.23 6.23
C ARG A 30 -4.32 -5.56 7.12
N GLY A 31 -3.42 -6.42 6.66
CA GLY A 31 -2.20 -6.80 7.36
C GLY A 31 -1.30 -5.59 7.61
N PHE A 32 -1.17 -4.69 6.62
CA PHE A 32 -0.41 -3.45 6.72
C PHE A 32 -0.99 -2.51 7.79
N ALA A 33 -2.31 -2.27 7.75
CA ALA A 33 -2.99 -1.45 8.75
C ALA A 33 -2.73 -1.94 10.18
N LEU A 34 -2.90 -3.24 10.41
CA LEU A 34 -2.72 -3.85 11.74
C LEU A 34 -1.25 -3.93 12.16
N ALA A 35 -0.33 -4.22 11.23
CA ALA A 35 1.09 -4.34 11.53
C ALA A 35 1.66 -3.03 12.10
N LEU A 36 1.30 -1.91 11.47
CA LEU A 36 1.75 -0.56 11.84
C LEU A 36 0.83 0.14 12.85
N GLY A 37 -0.37 -0.39 13.11
CA GLY A 37 -1.39 0.33 13.88
C GLY A 37 -1.86 1.61 13.17
N ALA A 38 -1.78 1.64 11.84
CA ALA A 38 -1.98 2.83 11.02
C ALA A 38 -3.41 3.37 11.15
N LYS A 39 -3.52 4.70 11.09
CA LYS A 39 -4.78 5.46 11.05
C LYS A 39 -4.93 6.25 9.76
N ARG A 40 -3.81 6.65 9.16
CA ARG A 40 -3.77 7.36 7.88
C ARG A 40 -2.70 6.76 6.98
N VAL A 41 -3.06 6.40 5.75
CA VAL A 41 -2.14 5.79 4.78
C VAL A 41 -2.26 6.50 3.43
N VAL A 42 -1.12 6.86 2.84
CA VAL A 42 -1.08 7.35 1.45
C VAL A 42 -1.09 6.16 0.50
N LEU A 43 -1.95 6.20 -0.52
CA LEU A 43 -2.04 5.17 -1.54
C LEU A 43 -1.88 5.81 -2.92
N GLY A 44 -0.94 5.30 -3.72
CA GLY A 44 -0.78 5.67 -5.12
C GLY A 44 -0.60 4.44 -5.99
N ARG A 45 -0.61 4.64 -7.31
CA ARG A 45 -0.45 3.54 -8.26
C ARG A 45 0.18 3.97 -9.58
N ASP A 46 0.87 3.04 -10.23
CA ASP A 46 1.39 3.25 -11.59
C ASP A 46 0.31 3.07 -12.68
N ILE A 47 0.75 3.13 -13.94
CA ILE A 47 -0.10 3.07 -15.15
C ILE A 47 -0.50 1.66 -15.59
N ARG A 48 -0.11 0.59 -14.87
CA ARG A 48 -0.46 -0.78 -15.31
C ARG A 48 -1.96 -0.95 -15.26
N ALA A 49 -2.52 -1.66 -16.25
CA ALA A 49 -3.96 -1.91 -16.34
C ALA A 49 -4.54 -2.58 -15.08
N SER A 50 -3.74 -3.41 -14.39
CA SER A 50 -4.14 -4.07 -13.14
C SER A 50 -3.99 -3.21 -11.89
N SER A 51 -3.25 -2.10 -11.94
CA SER A 51 -2.92 -1.32 -10.75
C SER A 51 -4.13 -0.60 -10.15
N GLU A 52 -5.12 -0.23 -10.96
CA GLU A 52 -6.35 0.40 -10.47
C GLU A 52 -7.17 -0.55 -9.60
N ALA A 53 -7.45 -1.77 -10.08
CA ALA A 53 -8.19 -2.78 -9.34
C ALA A 53 -7.45 -3.22 -8.07
N LEU A 54 -6.13 -3.41 -8.16
CA LEU A 54 -5.30 -3.76 -7.01
C LEU A 54 -5.25 -2.64 -5.95
N ALA A 55 -5.13 -1.38 -6.36
CA ALA A 55 -5.17 -0.24 -5.43
C ALA A 55 -6.54 -0.13 -4.75
N ALA A 56 -7.64 -0.30 -5.49
CA ALA A 56 -8.98 -0.34 -4.90
C ALA A 56 -9.09 -1.44 -3.84
N ALA A 57 -8.58 -2.64 -4.12
CA ALA A 57 -8.57 -3.74 -3.18
C ALA A 57 -7.72 -3.46 -1.92
N VAL A 58 -6.54 -2.86 -2.09
CA VAL A 58 -5.71 -2.39 -0.95
C VAL A 58 -6.49 -1.38 -0.11
N ALA A 59 -7.13 -0.39 -0.75
CA ALA A 59 -7.93 0.63 -0.07
C ALA A 59 -9.10 0.02 0.71
N GLU A 60 -9.82 -0.95 0.13
CA GLU A 60 -10.87 -1.70 0.84
C GLU A 60 -10.34 -2.40 2.09
N GLY A 61 -9.16 -3.01 2.01
CA GLY A 61 -8.50 -3.65 3.14
C GLY A 61 -8.17 -2.65 4.25
N LEU A 62 -7.57 -1.52 3.90
CA LEU A 62 -7.22 -0.43 4.80
C LEU A 62 -8.48 0.17 5.48
N VAL A 63 -9.47 0.55 4.67
CA VAL A 63 -10.74 1.15 5.12
C VAL A 63 -11.47 0.22 6.09
N ALA A 64 -11.52 -1.08 5.80
CA ALA A 64 -12.16 -2.04 6.69
C ALA A 64 -11.43 -2.21 8.05
N GLN A 65 -10.21 -1.69 8.19
CA GLN A 65 -9.47 -1.60 9.45
C GLN A 65 -9.49 -0.19 10.07
N GLY A 66 -10.37 0.69 9.59
CA GLY A 66 -10.56 2.03 10.16
C GLY A 66 -9.57 3.07 9.66
N VAL A 67 -8.81 2.75 8.60
CA VAL A 67 -7.78 3.64 8.06
C VAL A 67 -8.40 4.67 7.12
N GLU A 68 -8.03 5.93 7.30
CA GLU A 68 -8.22 6.97 6.28
C GLU A 68 -7.15 6.83 5.20
N VAL A 69 -7.58 6.54 3.97
CA VAL A 69 -6.71 6.41 2.81
C VAL A 69 -6.66 7.74 2.08
N LEU A 70 -5.46 8.32 1.95
CA LEU A 70 -5.19 9.47 1.11
C LEU A 70 -4.81 8.98 -0.29
N ASP A 71 -5.74 9.08 -1.23
CA ASP A 71 -5.57 8.57 -2.60
C ASP A 71 -4.88 9.60 -3.50
N LEU A 72 -3.68 9.25 -3.97
CA LEU A 72 -2.91 10.00 -4.97
C LEU A 72 -3.39 9.73 -6.40
N GLY A 73 -4.15 8.66 -6.61
CA GLY A 73 -4.49 8.16 -7.94
C GLY A 73 -3.26 7.71 -8.71
N LEU A 74 -3.15 8.15 -9.97
CA LEU A 74 -2.03 7.83 -10.84
C LEU A 74 -0.79 8.64 -10.44
N SER A 75 0.21 7.99 -9.85
CA SER A 75 1.39 8.66 -9.31
C SER A 75 2.66 7.80 -9.42
N GLY A 76 3.81 8.46 -9.36
CA GLY A 76 5.08 7.80 -9.13
C GLY A 76 5.22 7.23 -7.72
N THR A 77 6.23 6.37 -7.51
CA THR A 77 6.57 5.87 -6.17
C THR A 77 7.11 7.01 -5.30
N GLU A 78 7.90 7.88 -5.90
CA GLU A 78 8.51 9.06 -5.30
C GLU A 78 7.48 10.08 -4.81
N GLU A 79 6.36 10.24 -5.52
CA GLU A 79 5.22 11.03 -5.05
C GLU A 79 4.62 10.42 -3.79
N MET A 80 4.41 9.09 -3.77
CA MET A 80 3.93 8.39 -2.58
C MET A 80 4.89 8.55 -1.39
N TYR A 81 6.20 8.42 -1.60
CA TYR A 81 7.19 8.67 -0.56
C TYR A 81 7.13 10.10 -0.06
N PHE A 82 7.09 11.10 -0.94
CA PHE A 82 6.99 12.49 -0.53
C PHE A 82 5.70 12.73 0.27
N SER A 83 4.55 12.33 -0.27
CA SER A 83 3.23 12.55 0.33
C SER A 83 3.07 11.87 1.67
N THR A 84 3.67 10.69 1.88
CA THR A 84 3.65 9.99 3.17
C THR A 84 4.25 10.86 4.28
N THR A 85 5.43 11.45 4.03
CA THR A 85 6.05 12.39 4.98
C THR A 85 5.28 13.72 5.04
N HIS A 86 4.90 14.27 3.88
CA HIS A 86 4.26 15.58 3.78
C HIS A 86 2.94 15.66 4.55
N PHE A 87 2.10 14.63 4.47
CA PHE A 87 0.82 14.56 5.19
C PHE A 87 0.93 13.98 6.61
N GLY A 88 2.15 13.63 7.06
CA GLY A 88 2.36 12.96 8.34
C GLY A 88 1.59 11.65 8.45
N ALA A 89 1.51 10.88 7.36
CA ALA A 89 0.80 9.61 7.34
C ALA A 89 1.62 8.51 8.05
N ASP A 90 0.92 7.52 8.60
CA ASP A 90 1.52 6.40 9.33
C ASP A 90 2.24 5.41 8.40
N GLY A 91 1.92 5.47 7.11
CA GLY A 91 2.57 4.70 6.07
C GLY A 91 2.11 5.08 4.67
N GLY A 92 2.76 4.48 3.68
CA GLY A 92 2.49 4.71 2.28
C GLY A 92 2.60 3.43 1.47
N ILE A 93 1.72 3.26 0.49
CA ILE A 93 1.70 2.13 -0.42
C ILE A 93 1.65 2.66 -1.86
N CYS A 94 2.54 2.16 -2.71
CA CYS A 94 2.47 2.38 -4.15
C CYS A 94 2.27 1.04 -4.84
N VAL A 95 1.12 0.87 -5.51
CA VAL A 95 0.82 -0.32 -6.32
C VAL A 95 1.57 -0.21 -7.63
N THR A 96 2.61 -1.04 -7.78
CA THR A 96 3.50 -1.03 -8.94
C THR A 96 4.35 -2.29 -9.00
N ALA A 97 4.68 -2.69 -10.22
CA ALA A 97 5.74 -3.64 -10.50
C ALA A 97 7.00 -2.98 -11.12
N SER A 98 7.17 -1.66 -11.01
CA SER A 98 8.34 -0.93 -11.51
C SER A 98 8.73 -1.39 -12.94
N HIS A 99 9.89 -2.02 -13.10
CA HIS A 99 10.43 -2.51 -14.38
C HIS A 99 10.06 -3.97 -14.72
N ASN A 100 9.33 -4.69 -13.85
CA ASN A 100 8.97 -6.09 -14.13
C ASN A 100 8.01 -6.17 -15.33
N PRO A 101 7.95 -7.33 -16.01
CA PRO A 101 7.02 -7.56 -17.11
C PRO A 101 5.55 -7.27 -16.77
N MET A 102 4.71 -7.09 -17.80
CA MET A 102 3.31 -6.64 -17.64
C MET A 102 2.40 -7.62 -16.89
N ASP A 103 2.76 -8.90 -16.87
CA ASP A 103 2.09 -9.95 -16.11
C ASP A 103 2.48 -9.96 -14.62
N TYR A 104 3.28 -9.00 -14.15
CA TYR A 104 3.57 -8.76 -12.74
C TYR A 104 2.91 -7.47 -12.23
N ASN A 105 2.56 -7.50 -10.96
CA ASN A 105 2.30 -6.30 -10.17
C ASN A 105 2.84 -6.48 -8.73
N GLY A 106 2.63 -5.48 -7.88
CA GLY A 106 3.18 -5.48 -6.55
C GLY A 106 2.82 -4.26 -5.74
N MET A 107 3.43 -4.14 -4.57
CA MET A 107 3.27 -3.04 -3.65
C MET A 107 4.63 -2.69 -3.06
N LYS A 108 5.05 -1.43 -3.23
CA LYS A 108 6.11 -0.84 -2.39
C LYS A 108 5.46 -0.24 -1.17
N MET A 109 6.08 -0.39 -0.01
CA MET A 109 5.52 0.02 1.27
C MET A 109 6.55 0.76 2.12
N VAL A 110 6.11 1.82 2.79
CA VAL A 110 6.89 2.60 3.75
C VAL A 110 6.07 2.87 5.01
N LYS A 111 6.76 3.06 6.14
CA LYS A 111 6.16 3.53 7.40
C LYS A 111 6.28 5.04 7.52
N ALA A 112 5.82 5.60 8.64
CA ALA A 112 5.91 7.01 8.98
C ALA A 112 7.30 7.61 8.67
N GLY A 113 7.31 8.85 8.16
CA GLY A 113 8.53 9.51 7.69
C GLY A 113 9.13 8.89 6.42
N SER A 114 8.33 8.10 5.69
CA SER A 114 8.72 7.42 4.45
C SER A 114 9.91 6.46 4.62
N ALA A 115 10.10 5.96 5.83
CA ALA A 115 11.13 4.99 6.13
C ALA A 115 10.75 3.60 5.57
N PRO A 116 11.72 2.80 5.11
CA PRO A 116 11.46 1.43 4.72
C PRO A 116 10.95 0.61 5.92
N LEU A 117 10.12 -0.40 5.63
CA LEU A 117 9.81 -1.43 6.61
C LEU A 117 11.01 -2.35 6.78
N ASP A 118 11.37 -2.65 8.02
CA ASP A 118 12.36 -3.67 8.34
C ASP A 118 11.85 -5.05 7.85
N PRO A 119 12.61 -5.76 7.01
CA PRO A 119 12.16 -7.02 6.43
C PRO A 119 11.86 -8.12 7.45
N ALA A 120 12.69 -8.22 8.49
CA ALA A 120 12.65 -9.32 9.45
C ALA A 120 11.57 -9.14 10.51
N THR A 121 11.15 -7.90 10.76
CA THR A 121 10.22 -7.56 11.84
C THR A 121 8.92 -6.95 11.32
N GLU A 122 8.99 -5.87 10.57
CA GLU A 122 7.80 -5.09 10.17
C GLU A 122 7.12 -5.71 8.94
N LEU A 123 7.88 -5.97 7.87
CA LEU A 123 7.32 -6.60 6.66
C LEU A 123 6.89 -8.06 6.93
N ALA A 124 7.69 -8.79 7.71
CA ALA A 124 7.33 -10.14 8.16
C ALA A 124 6.02 -10.15 8.97
N LYS A 125 5.78 -9.13 9.80
CA LYS A 125 4.52 -8.98 10.54
C LYS A 125 3.34 -8.70 9.61
N VAL A 126 3.52 -7.87 8.57
CA VAL A 126 2.49 -7.66 7.54
C VAL A 126 2.13 -8.99 6.87
N LYS A 127 3.12 -9.79 6.47
CA LYS A 127 2.93 -11.13 5.89
C LYS A 127 2.16 -12.05 6.82
N ALA A 128 2.62 -12.17 8.06
CA ALA A 128 2.02 -13.07 9.05
C ALA A 128 0.54 -12.73 9.31
N LEU A 129 0.19 -11.45 9.41
CA LEU A 129 -1.19 -11.00 9.57
C LEU A 129 -2.04 -11.26 8.32
N ALA A 130 -1.49 -11.01 7.12
CA ALA A 130 -2.16 -11.31 5.86
C ALA A 130 -2.45 -12.82 5.70
N GLU A 131 -1.51 -13.69 6.05
CA GLU A 131 -1.63 -15.14 5.96
C GLU A 131 -2.60 -15.74 6.98
N ALA A 132 -2.51 -15.26 8.23
CA ALA A 132 -3.38 -15.69 9.32
C ALA A 132 -4.85 -15.39 9.00
N GLY A 133 -5.12 -14.26 8.35
CA GLY A 133 -6.48 -13.81 8.09
C GLY A 133 -7.23 -13.53 9.40
N GLY A 134 -8.52 -13.87 9.45
CA GLY A 134 -9.31 -13.70 10.68
C GLY A 134 -9.51 -12.23 11.11
N PHE A 135 -9.48 -11.31 10.15
CA PHE A 135 -9.59 -9.88 10.42
C PHE A 135 -10.93 -9.54 11.06
N THR A 136 -10.86 -8.84 12.20
CA THR A 136 -12.04 -8.17 12.76
C THR A 136 -12.13 -6.78 12.13
N PRO A 137 -13.23 -6.43 11.44
CA PRO A 137 -13.41 -5.08 10.93
C PRO A 137 -13.40 -4.04 12.05
N ALA A 138 -12.93 -2.83 11.75
CA ALA A 138 -13.07 -1.72 12.68
C ALA A 138 -14.55 -1.41 12.93
N ALA A 139 -14.89 -1.02 14.16
CA ALA A 139 -16.26 -0.66 14.53
C ALA A 139 -16.81 0.50 13.68
N VAL A 140 -15.92 1.42 13.29
CA VAL A 140 -16.20 2.46 12.31
C VAL A 140 -15.23 2.24 11.15
N PRO A 141 -15.73 2.01 9.92
CA PRO A 141 -14.85 1.89 8.77
C PRO A 141 -14.16 3.23 8.50
N GLY A 142 -12.97 3.15 7.92
CA GLY A 142 -12.26 4.31 7.43
C GLY A 142 -12.93 4.91 6.20
N ARG A 143 -12.19 5.73 5.47
CA ARG A 143 -12.66 6.33 4.22
C ARG A 143 -11.51 6.55 3.27
N VAL A 144 -11.82 6.59 1.98
CA VAL A 144 -10.89 7.06 0.96
C VAL A 144 -11.19 8.53 0.72
N VAL A 145 -10.16 9.37 0.74
CA VAL A 145 -10.26 10.79 0.37
C VAL A 145 -9.14 11.13 -0.61
N PRO A 146 -9.37 12.03 -1.58
CA PRO A 146 -8.30 12.51 -2.44
C PRO A 146 -7.18 13.16 -1.63
N ALA A 147 -5.93 12.90 -2.02
CA ALA A 147 -4.76 13.57 -1.47
C ALA A 147 -4.58 14.96 -2.14
N GLU A 148 -5.50 15.88 -1.85
CA GLU A 148 -5.53 17.22 -2.46
C GLU A 148 -4.20 17.98 -2.25
N GLY A 149 -3.71 18.63 -3.31
CA GLY A 149 -2.47 19.42 -3.28
C GLY A 149 -1.16 18.61 -3.26
N ALA A 150 -1.23 17.28 -3.23
CA ALA A 150 -0.06 16.41 -3.10
C ALA A 150 0.93 16.58 -4.26
N ARG A 151 0.42 16.63 -5.50
CA ARG A 151 1.21 16.77 -6.73
C ARG A 151 1.90 18.13 -6.76
N GLU A 152 1.15 19.18 -6.47
CA GLU A 152 1.63 20.56 -6.47
C GLU A 152 2.76 20.72 -5.45
N ALA A 153 2.55 20.26 -4.21
CA ALA A 153 3.58 20.28 -3.17
C ALA A 153 4.81 19.44 -3.53
N TYR A 154 4.63 18.30 -4.20
CA TYR A 154 5.75 17.49 -4.69
C TYR A 154 6.56 18.23 -5.74
N VAL A 155 5.90 18.84 -6.73
CA VAL A 155 6.55 19.62 -7.79
C VAL A 155 7.32 20.82 -7.20
N GLU A 156 6.71 21.56 -6.28
CA GLU A 156 7.38 22.67 -5.60
C GLU A 156 8.65 22.21 -4.87
N ARG A 157 8.60 21.07 -4.16
CA ARG A 157 9.76 20.50 -3.48
C ARG A 157 10.87 20.08 -4.44
N VAL A 158 10.52 19.52 -5.61
CA VAL A 158 11.52 19.10 -6.60
C VAL A 158 12.22 20.30 -7.25
N LEU A 159 11.52 21.44 -7.34
CA LEU A 159 12.03 22.66 -7.96
C LEU A 159 12.79 23.59 -6.99
N SER A 160 12.81 23.31 -5.68
CA SER A 160 13.50 24.10 -4.64
C SER A 160 14.91 23.62 -4.36
#